data_AF-A0A354ETE5-F1
#
_entry.id   AF-A0A354ETE5-F1
#
_cell.length_a   1.000
_cell.length_b   1.000
_cell.length_c   1.000
_cell.angle_alpha   90.00
_cell.angle_beta   90.00
_cell.angle_gamma   90.00
#
_symmetry.space_group_name_H-M   'P 1'
#
loop_
_entity.id
_entity.type
_entity.pdbx_description
1 polymer ?
#
loop_
_entity_poly.entity_id
_entity_poly.type
_entity_poly.pdbx_seq_one_letter_code
_entity_poly.pdbx_strand_id
1 'polypeptide(L)'
;MTIRTTALMAAAVLTLGAAACTQAEQDKAEVHAEAAADKTASAASQAGEVIEGGAMKAAQAVETGAGKVADKLENEQAQAAAEGKPGAIDPATDTRVPAKN
;
A
#
# COMPACT_ATOMS: atom_id res chain seq x y z
N MET A 1 -28.67 19.74 1.05
CA MET A 1 -29.65 19.52 -0.03
C MET A 1 -28.97 19.88 -1.35
N THR A 2 -28.13 18.99 -1.88
CA THR A 2 -27.23 19.31 -3.03
C THR A 2 -26.75 18.08 -3.81
N ILE A 3 -27.33 16.88 -3.59
CA ILE A 3 -26.81 15.61 -4.17
C ILE A 3 -27.87 14.92 -5.05
N ARG A 4 -28.59 15.66 -5.90
CA ARG A 4 -29.62 15.07 -6.78
C ARG A 4 -29.51 15.43 -8.25
N THR A 5 -28.52 16.20 -8.66
CA THR A 5 -28.48 16.80 -10.02
C THR A 5 -27.47 16.19 -10.99
N THR A 6 -26.63 15.22 -10.60
CA THR A 6 -25.59 14.69 -11.50
C THR A 6 -25.94 13.36 -12.20
N ALA A 7 -27.09 12.75 -11.93
CA ALA A 7 -27.41 11.40 -12.46
C ALA A 7 -28.20 11.38 -13.79
N LEU A 8 -28.52 12.53 -14.40
CA LEU A 8 -29.53 12.59 -15.48
C LEU A 8 -29.01 12.97 -16.88
N MET A 9 -27.70 12.96 -17.13
CA MET A 9 -27.14 13.36 -18.44
C MET A 9 -26.61 12.20 -19.29
N ALA A 10 -26.94 10.95 -18.99
CA ALA A 10 -26.52 9.79 -19.79
C ALA A 10 -27.60 9.26 -20.76
N ALA A 11 -28.85 9.75 -20.70
CA ALA A 11 -29.97 9.12 -21.40
C ALA A 11 -30.46 9.83 -22.69
N ALA A 12 -29.97 11.04 -23.01
CA ALA A 12 -30.59 11.87 -24.06
C ALA A 12 -30.02 11.71 -25.48
N VAL A 13 -28.97 10.91 -25.71
CA VAL A 13 -28.35 10.75 -27.05
C VAL A 13 -28.78 9.46 -27.77
N LEU A 14 -29.51 8.56 -27.10
CA LEU A 14 -29.87 7.24 -27.66
C LEU A 14 -31.14 7.23 -28.55
N THR A 15 -31.86 8.35 -28.67
CA THR A 15 -33.17 8.37 -29.36
C THR A 15 -33.13 8.86 -30.81
N LEU A 16 -31.96 9.17 -31.38
CA LEU A 16 -31.85 9.74 -32.75
C LEU A 16 -31.16 8.86 -33.82
N GLY A 17 -30.89 7.57 -33.57
CA GLY A 17 -30.09 6.75 -34.50
C GLY A 17 -30.38 5.25 -34.57
N ALA A 18 -31.53 4.77 -34.08
CA ALA A 18 -31.80 3.33 -33.94
C ALA A 18 -32.00 2.54 -35.25
N ALA A 19 -31.84 3.15 -36.44
CA ALA A 19 -32.11 2.50 -37.72
C ALA A 19 -30.86 2.18 -38.59
N ALA A 20 -29.63 2.46 -38.13
CA ALA A 20 -28.43 2.23 -38.95
C ALA A 20 -27.12 1.93 -38.19
N CYS A 21 -27.17 1.28 -37.02
CA CYS A 21 -25.96 0.59 -36.53
C CYS A 21 -25.67 -0.59 -37.46
N THR A 22 -24.81 -0.36 -38.45
CA THR A 22 -24.32 -1.46 -39.29
C THR A 22 -23.45 -2.39 -38.45
N GLN A 23 -23.29 -3.64 -38.89
CA GLN A 23 -22.42 -4.62 -38.23
C GLN A 23 -21.00 -4.09 -38.05
N ALA A 24 -20.51 -3.33 -39.04
CA ALA A 24 -19.21 -2.67 -39.00
C ALA A 24 -19.08 -1.61 -37.89
N GLU A 25 -20.17 -0.98 -37.45
CA GLU A 25 -20.14 -0.04 -36.32
C GLU A 25 -20.18 -0.77 -34.97
N GLN A 26 -20.86 -1.93 -34.89
CA GLN A 26 -20.82 -2.80 -33.72
C GLN A 26 -19.44 -3.41 -33.53
N ASP A 27 -18.84 -3.95 -34.59
CA ASP A 27 -17.48 -4.53 -34.54
C ASP A 27 -16.44 -3.49 -34.11
N LYS A 28 -16.53 -2.25 -34.62
CA LYS A 28 -15.67 -1.15 -34.16
C LYS A 28 -15.90 -0.81 -32.69
N ALA A 29 -17.17 -0.72 -32.26
CA ALA A 29 -17.50 -0.42 -30.88
C ALA A 29 -16.98 -1.50 -29.93
N GLU A 30 -17.07 -2.77 -30.31
CA GLU A 30 -16.53 -3.91 -29.57
C GLU A 30 -15.00 -3.83 -29.49
N VAL A 31 -14.30 -3.66 -30.61
CA VAL A 31 -12.83 -3.51 -30.62
C VAL A 31 -12.35 -2.32 -29.80
N HIS A 32 -13.06 -1.18 -29.87
CA HIS A 32 -12.74 -0.01 -29.05
C HIS A 32 -13.00 -0.26 -27.57
N ALA A 33 -14.07 -0.99 -27.23
CA ALA A 33 -14.38 -1.37 -25.86
C ALA A 33 -13.35 -2.34 -25.30
N GLU A 34 -12.95 -3.36 -26.07
CA GLU A 34 -11.87 -4.30 -25.71
C GLU A 34 -10.55 -3.58 -25.49
N ALA A 35 -10.13 -2.72 -26.43
CA ALA A 35 -8.88 -1.96 -26.28
C ALA A 35 -8.92 -1.01 -25.07
N ALA A 36 -10.08 -0.41 -24.77
CA ALA A 36 -10.25 0.42 -23.58
C ALA A 36 -10.22 -0.42 -22.29
N ALA A 37 -10.83 -1.59 -22.30
CA ALA A 37 -10.82 -2.54 -21.19
C ALA A 37 -9.40 -3.04 -20.90
N ASP A 38 -8.65 -3.46 -21.93
CA ASP A 38 -7.26 -3.92 -21.82
C ASP A 38 -6.35 -2.81 -21.26
N LYS A 39 -6.50 -1.59 -21.78
CA LYS A 39 -5.74 -0.43 -21.28
C LYS A 39 -6.07 -0.13 -19.82
N THR A 40 -7.33 -0.27 -19.44
CA THR A 40 -7.79 -0.07 -18.05
C THR A 40 -7.23 -1.17 -17.14
N ALA A 41 -7.27 -2.43 -17.57
CA ALA A 41 -6.72 -3.56 -16.84
C ALA A 41 -5.20 -3.42 -16.63
N SER A 42 -4.47 -3.03 -17.68
CA SER A 42 -3.02 -2.77 -17.59
C SER A 42 -2.70 -1.61 -16.65
N ALA A 43 -3.46 -0.51 -16.70
CA ALA A 43 -3.26 0.62 -15.80
C ALA A 43 -3.57 0.24 -14.34
N ALA A 44 -4.63 -0.53 -14.10
CA ALA A 44 -4.97 -1.03 -12.78
C ALA A 44 -3.89 -1.97 -12.22
N SER A 45 -3.35 -2.86 -13.05
CA SER A 45 -2.24 -3.75 -12.67
C SER A 45 -1.00 -2.96 -12.27
N GLN A 46 -0.58 -2.00 -13.11
CA GLN A 46 0.57 -1.14 -12.82
C GLN A 46 0.37 -0.32 -11.54
N ALA A 47 -0.83 0.22 -11.32
CA ALA A 47 -1.15 0.92 -10.09
C ALA A 47 -1.06 0.00 -8.87
N GLY A 48 -1.55 -1.24 -8.98
CA GLY A 48 -1.43 -2.28 -7.96
C GLY A 48 0.03 -2.57 -7.60
N GLU A 49 0.88 -2.79 -8.61
CA GLU A 49 2.31 -3.06 -8.41
C GLU A 49 3.04 -1.90 -7.71
N VAL A 50 2.73 -0.64 -8.06
CA VAL A 50 3.31 0.53 -7.39
C VAL A 50 2.87 0.61 -5.93
N ILE A 51 1.59 0.34 -5.65
CA ILE A 51 1.06 0.33 -4.27
C ILE A 51 1.72 -0.79 -3.46
N GLU A 52 1.81 -1.99 -4.00
CA GLU A 52 2.45 -3.13 -3.35
C GLU A 52 3.94 -2.89 -3.09
N GLY A 53 4.67 -2.44 -4.12
CA GLY A 53 6.09 -2.09 -3.98
C GLY A 53 6.33 -0.97 -2.97
N GLY A 54 5.47 0.05 -2.95
CA GLY A 54 5.50 1.12 -1.96
C GLY A 54 5.25 0.62 -0.53
N ALA A 55 4.26 -0.24 -0.35
CA ALA A 55 3.94 -0.84 0.95
C ALA A 55 5.08 -1.72 1.47
N MET A 56 5.67 -2.57 0.61
CA MET A 56 6.82 -3.39 0.96
C MET A 56 8.03 -2.54 1.37
N LYS A 57 8.31 -1.46 0.64
CA LYS A 57 9.41 -0.56 0.96
C LYS A 57 9.21 0.14 2.31
N ALA A 58 7.98 0.57 2.61
CA ALA A 58 7.65 1.16 3.90
C ALA A 58 7.82 0.14 5.04
N ALA A 59 7.34 -1.10 4.86
CA ALA A 59 7.51 -2.18 5.82
C ALA A 59 9.00 -2.47 6.10
N GLN A 60 9.82 -2.60 5.05
CA GLN A 60 11.27 -2.82 5.18
C GLN A 60 11.98 -1.66 5.90
N ALA A 61 11.56 -0.42 5.65
CA ALA A 61 12.12 0.73 6.34
C ALA A 61 11.79 0.71 7.84
N VAL A 62 10.55 0.34 8.20
CA VAL A 62 10.14 0.16 9.60
C VAL A 62 10.91 -0.98 10.25
N GLU A 63 11.01 -2.14 9.60
CA GLU A 63 11.76 -3.30 10.08
C GLU A 63 13.24 -2.95 10.32
N THR A 64 13.88 -2.31 9.34
CA THR A 64 15.28 -1.86 9.46
C THR A 64 15.45 -0.83 10.58
N GLY A 65 14.52 0.11 10.72
CA GLY A 65 14.55 1.11 11.79
C GLY A 65 14.38 0.49 13.17
N ALA A 66 13.42 -0.42 13.32
CA ALA A 66 13.17 -1.16 14.56
C ALA A 66 14.37 -2.03 14.95
N GLY A 67 14.97 -2.74 13.99
CA GLY A 67 16.19 -3.52 14.20
C GLY A 67 17.34 -2.67 14.74
N LYS A 68 17.62 -1.51 14.11
CA LYS A 68 18.68 -0.60 14.60
C LYS A 68 18.43 -0.08 16.02
N VAL A 69 17.17 0.18 16.37
CA VAL A 69 16.81 0.60 17.73
C VAL A 69 17.00 -0.55 18.71
N ALA A 70 16.59 -1.77 18.33
CA ALA A 70 16.80 -2.96 19.14
C ALA A 70 18.30 -3.21 19.39
N ASP A 71 19.12 -3.19 18.33
CA ASP A 71 20.58 -3.36 18.43
C ASP A 71 21.20 -2.31 19.36
N LYS A 72 20.75 -1.05 19.25
CA LYS A 72 21.25 0.04 20.10
C LYS A 72 20.87 -0.16 21.57
N LEU A 73 19.62 -0.54 21.84
CA LEU A 73 19.16 -0.84 23.19
C LEU A 73 19.91 -2.04 23.77
N GLU A 74 20.12 -3.11 23.00
CA GLU A 74 20.87 -4.28 23.44
C GLU A 74 22.31 -3.91 23.81
N ASN A 75 22.99 -3.14 22.97
CA ASN A 75 24.34 -2.65 23.26
C ASN A 75 24.40 -1.74 24.51
N GLU A 76 23.44 -0.83 24.66
CA GLU A 76 23.34 0.05 25.83
C GLU A 76 23.08 -0.75 27.12
N GLN A 77 22.22 -1.78 27.04
CA GLN A 77 21.93 -2.68 28.15
C GLN A 77 23.14 -3.54 28.51
N ALA A 78 23.85 -4.12 27.51
CA ALA A 78 25.09 -4.85 27.72
C ALA A 78 26.16 -3.99 28.40
N GLN A 79 26.37 -2.76 27.92
CA GLN A 79 27.32 -1.84 28.53
C GLN A 79 26.91 -1.47 29.96
N ALA A 80 25.64 -1.14 30.18
CA ALA A 80 25.14 -0.81 31.51
C ALA A 80 25.27 -1.99 32.48
N ALA A 81 25.03 -3.22 32.01
CA ALA A 81 25.22 -4.43 32.79
C ALA A 81 26.69 -4.67 33.14
N ALA A 82 27.60 -4.51 32.17
CA ALA A 82 29.04 -4.61 32.38
C ALA A 82 29.57 -3.55 33.38
N GLU A 83 28.97 -2.37 33.40
CA GLU A 83 29.25 -1.30 34.37
C GLU A 83 28.59 -1.54 35.74
N GLY A 84 27.80 -2.62 35.89
CA GLY A 84 27.09 -2.95 37.12
C GLY A 84 25.99 -1.94 37.47
N LYS A 85 25.41 -1.26 36.47
CA LYS A 85 24.31 -0.30 36.69
C LYS A 85 23.04 -1.04 37.12
N PRO A 86 22.48 -0.72 38.30
CA PRO A 86 21.21 -1.27 38.77
C PRO A 86 20.10 -1.23 37.72
N GLY A 87 19.41 -2.35 37.55
CA GLY A 87 18.24 -2.46 36.68
C GLY A 87 18.54 -2.66 35.19
N ALA A 88 19.80 -2.57 34.76
CA ALA A 88 20.20 -2.99 33.41
C ALA A 88 19.97 -4.50 33.22
N ILE A 89 19.65 -4.93 32.01
CA ILE A 89 19.51 -6.34 31.64
C ILE A 89 20.76 -6.76 30.87
N ASP A 90 21.45 -7.80 31.31
CA ASP A 90 22.55 -8.38 30.54
C ASP A 90 21.97 -9.23 29.39
N PRO A 91 22.18 -8.84 28.12
CA PRO A 91 21.63 -9.59 26.99
C PRO A 91 22.21 -11.00 26.84
N ALA A 92 23.43 -11.25 27.35
CA ALA A 92 24.07 -12.55 27.24
C ALA A 92 23.47 -13.58 28.22
N THR A 93 22.90 -13.11 29.33
CA THR A 93 22.39 -13.98 30.40
C THR A 93 20.90 -13.80 30.67
N ASP A 94 20.27 -12.78 30.07
CA ASP A 94 18.90 -12.34 30.32
C ASP A 94 18.62 -12.07 31.82
N THR A 95 19.66 -11.66 32.55
CA THR A 95 19.56 -11.36 33.98
C THR A 95 19.62 -9.86 34.23
N ARG A 96 18.85 -9.41 35.22
CA ARG A 96 18.84 -8.00 35.64
C ARG A 96 19.93 -7.76 36.70
N VAL A 97 20.72 -6.70 36.52
CA VAL A 97 21.67 -6.25 37.53
C VAL A 97 20.90 -5.78 38.78
N PRO A 98 21.19 -6.34 39.97
CA PRO A 98 20.47 -6.01 41.20
C PRO A 98 20.72 -4.55 41.62
N ALA A 99 19.74 -3.97 42.31
CA ALA A 99 19.92 -2.67 42.95
C ALA A 99 20.86 -2.79 44.15
N LYS A 100 21.69 -1.75 44.37
CA LYS A 100 22.47 -1.64 45.61
C LYS A 100 21.49 -1.30 46.74
N ASN A 101 21.40 -2.19 47.72
CA ASN A 101 20.65 -2.00 48.96
C ASN A 101 21.29 -0.94 49.85
#